data_AF-A0A534NC66-F1
#
_entry.id   AF-A0A534NC66-F1
#
_cell.length_a   1.000
_cell.length_b   1.000
_cell.length_c   1.000
_cell.angle_alpha   90.00
_cell.angle_beta   90.00
_cell.angle_gamma   90.00
#
_symmetry.space_group_name_H-M   'P 1'
#
loop_
_entity.id
_entity.type
_entity.pdbx_description
1 polymer ?
#
loop_
_entity_poly.entity_id
_entity_poly.type
_entity_poly.pdbx_seq_one_letter_code
_entity_poly.pdbx_strand_id
1 'polypeptide(L)'
;DPLGRVVARADAGALTPERLQQALAAFIGWQDQVPPRTSNKRVAGERAYRKAHRGESFELPPSRVYLHEARWLSHRLPASSTLELVS
;
A
#
# COMPACT_ATOMS: atom_id res chain seq x y z
N ASP A 1 -4.93 7.64 -1.68
CA ASP A 1 -5.95 8.17 -2.60
C ASP A 1 -6.47 9.49 -2.03
N PRO A 2 -6.24 10.63 -2.70
CA PRO A 2 -6.75 11.94 -2.27
C PRO A 2 -8.29 12.02 -2.20
N LEU A 3 -8.99 11.12 -2.89
CA LEU A 3 -10.46 11.07 -2.91
C LEU A 3 -11.06 10.18 -1.80
N GLY A 4 -10.21 9.55 -0.99
CA GLY A 4 -10.63 8.74 0.15
C GLY A 4 -11.06 9.57 1.36
N ARG A 5 -11.89 8.97 2.23
CA ARG A 5 -12.21 9.55 3.54
C ARG A 5 -11.12 9.21 4.55
N VAL A 6 -10.66 10.19 5.32
CA VAL A 6 -9.75 9.94 6.45
C VAL A 6 -10.49 9.15 7.53
N VAL A 7 -9.96 7.97 7.87
CA VAL A 7 -10.53 7.08 8.90
C VAL A 7 -9.72 7.03 10.20
N ALA A 8 -8.44 7.44 10.15
CA ALA A 8 -7.55 7.51 11.30
C ALA A 8 -6.46 8.56 11.08
N ARG A 9 -5.94 9.12 12.17
CA ARG A 9 -4.74 9.97 12.22
C ARG A 9 -3.93 9.59 13.47
N ALA A 10 -2.62 9.58 13.36
CA ALA A 10 -1.71 9.27 14.46
C ALA A 10 -0.50 10.22 14.43
N ASP A 11 0.14 10.41 15.59
CA ASP A 11 1.39 11.16 15.67
C ASP A 11 2.54 10.36 15.05
N ALA A 12 3.31 11.02 14.19
CA ALA A 12 4.45 10.47 13.49
C ALA A 12 5.79 11.00 14.02
N GLY A 13 5.79 11.80 15.09
CA GLY A 13 6.98 12.45 15.64
C GLY A 13 8.10 11.50 16.09
N ALA A 14 7.78 10.23 16.37
CA ALA A 14 8.75 9.22 16.76
C ALA A 14 9.46 8.52 15.57
N LEU A 15 9.12 8.85 14.32
CA LEU A 15 9.76 8.25 13.14
C LEU A 15 11.16 8.83 12.93
N THR A 16 12.13 7.97 12.61
CA THR A 16 13.48 8.37 12.20
C THR A 16 13.85 7.70 10.88
N PRO A 17 14.80 8.25 10.10
CA PRO A 17 15.26 7.62 8.87
C PRO A 17 15.70 6.17 9.08
N GLU A 18 16.37 5.87 10.19
CA GLU A 18 16.87 4.54 10.53
C GLU A 18 15.71 3.55 10.75
N ARG A 19 14.65 3.97 11.45
CA ARG A 19 13.45 3.16 11.65
C ARG A 19 12.74 2.88 10.33
N LEU A 20 12.68 3.88 9.44
CA LEU A 20 12.10 3.71 8.11
C LEU A 20 12.93 2.77 7.22
N GLN A 21 14.26 2.87 7.29
CA GLN A 21 15.16 1.99 6.56
C GLN A 21 15.04 0.53 7.04
N GLN A 22 15.00 0.31 8.36
CA GLN A 22 14.81 -1.02 8.94
C GLN A 22 13.47 -1.64 8.54
N ALA A 23 12.38 -0.85 8.54
CA ALA A 23 11.07 -1.33 8.14
C ALA A 23 11.01 -1.69 6.64
N LEU A 24 11.70 -0.95 5.78
CA LEU A 24 11.67 -1.15 4.33
C LEU A 24 12.19 -2.53 3.92
N ALA A 25 13.19 -3.06 4.62
CA ALA A 25 13.81 -4.34 4.31
C ALA A 25 12.80 -5.51 4.28
N ALA A 26 11.76 -5.45 5.11
CA ALA A 26 10.73 -6.49 5.16
C ALA A 26 9.91 -6.59 3.87
N PHE A 27 9.91 -5.54 3.03
CA PHE A 27 9.10 -5.45 1.81
C PHE A 27 9.76 -6.04 0.56
N ILE A 28 11.07 -6.26 0.58
CA ILE A 28 11.83 -6.76 -0.57
C ILE A 28 11.57 -8.26 -0.76
N GLY A 29 11.36 -8.68 -2.00
CA GLY A 29 11.12 -10.07 -2.38
C GLY A 29 9.65 -10.43 -2.52
N TRP A 30 9.34 -11.71 -2.34
CA TRP A 30 7.97 -12.24 -2.51
C TRP A 30 7.08 -11.87 -1.32
N GLN A 31 5.91 -11.30 -1.60
CA GLN A 31 4.87 -11.05 -0.62
C GLN A 31 3.47 -11.34 -1.15
N ASP A 32 2.57 -11.69 -0.25
CA ASP A 32 1.14 -11.77 -0.54
C ASP A 32 0.47 -10.47 -0.15
N GLN A 33 -0.12 -9.78 -1.13
CA GLN A 33 -0.82 -8.52 -0.90
C GLN A 33 -2.30 -8.67 -1.24
N VAL A 34 -3.16 -8.22 -0.33
CA VAL A 34 -4.59 -8.06 -0.62
C VAL A 34 -4.76 -6.77 -1.42
N PRO A 35 -5.19 -6.86 -2.69
CA PRO A 35 -5.37 -5.68 -3.53
C PRO A 35 -6.50 -4.78 -3.01
N PRO A 36 -6.48 -3.48 -3.29
CA PRO A 36 -7.58 -2.60 -2.88
C PRO A 36 -8.89 -3.01 -3.57
N ARG A 37 -10.01 -2.79 -2.87
CA ARG A 37 -11.37 -3.08 -3.37
C ARG A 37 -11.74 -2.31 -4.64
N THR A 38 -11.12 -1.16 -4.87
CA THR A 38 -11.26 -0.33 -6.08
C THR A 38 -10.32 -0.75 -7.22
N SER A 39 -9.68 -1.93 -7.14
CA SER A 39 -8.81 -2.42 -8.20
C SER A 39 -9.58 -2.93 -9.43
N ASN A 40 -8.84 -3.10 -10.53
CA ASN A 40 -9.36 -3.71 -11.76
C ASN A 40 -9.39 -5.26 -11.71
N LYS A 41 -9.12 -5.89 -10.56
CA LYS A 41 -9.14 -7.36 -10.47
C LYS A 41 -10.56 -7.91 -10.62
N ARG A 42 -10.69 -9.13 -11.15
CA ARG A 42 -11.99 -9.80 -11.30
C ARG A 42 -12.27 -10.67 -10.08
N VAL A 43 -13.47 -10.53 -9.53
CA VAL A 43 -14.02 -11.34 -8.44
C VAL A 43 -15.35 -11.90 -8.92
N ALA A 44 -15.47 -13.23 -8.95
CA ALA A 44 -16.67 -13.92 -9.44
C ALA A 44 -17.16 -13.40 -10.81
N GLY A 45 -16.23 -13.18 -11.76
CA GLY A 45 -16.55 -12.71 -13.11
C GLY A 45 -16.69 -11.20 -13.28
N GLU A 46 -16.78 -10.41 -12.22
CA GLU A 46 -16.95 -8.95 -12.27
C GLU A 46 -15.74 -8.18 -11.74
N ARG A 47 -15.48 -6.96 -12.24
CA ARG A 47 -14.41 -6.09 -11.73
C ARG A 47 -14.70 -5.64 -10.29
N ALA A 48 -13.69 -5.70 -9.42
CA ALA A 48 -13.79 -5.36 -8.01
C ALA A 48 -14.27 -3.92 -7.79
N TYR A 49 -13.77 -2.95 -8.55
CA TYR A 49 -14.24 -1.57 -8.43
C TYR A 49 -15.74 -1.43 -8.67
N ARG A 50 -16.35 -2.20 -9.60
CA ARG A 50 -17.80 -2.13 -9.86
C ARG A 50 -18.61 -2.58 -8.65
N LYS A 51 -18.20 -3.67 -8.02
CA LYS A 51 -18.79 -4.17 -6.76
C LYS A 51 -18.62 -3.16 -5.63
N ALA A 52 -17.43 -2.57 -5.51
CA ALA A 52 -17.13 -1.57 -4.47
C ALA A 52 -17.99 -0.30 -4.60
N HIS A 53 -18.19 0.21 -5.81
CA HIS A 53 -19.04 1.39 -6.05
C HIS A 53 -20.52 1.16 -5.75
N ARG A 54 -20.99 -0.11 -5.80
CA ARG A 54 -22.35 -0.49 -5.37
C ARG A 54 -22.47 -0.73 -3.86
N GLY A 55 -21.37 -0.61 -3.11
CA GLY A 55 -21.36 -0.88 -1.67
C GLY A 55 -21.46 -2.37 -1.31
N GLU A 56 -21.34 -3.29 -2.28
CA GLU A 56 -21.36 -4.73 -2.01
C GLU A 56 -20.17 -5.13 -1.14
N SER A 57 -20.38 -5.96 -0.12
CA SER A 57 -19.30 -6.60 0.64
C SER A 57 -18.72 -7.77 -0.15
N PHE A 58 -17.40 -7.75 -0.37
CA PHE A 58 -16.67 -8.85 -0.98
C PHE A 58 -15.21 -8.81 -0.51
N GLU A 59 -14.57 -9.97 -0.56
CA GLU A 59 -13.16 -10.13 -0.27
C GLU A 59 -12.36 -10.33 -1.56
N LEU A 60 -11.12 -9.87 -1.54
CA LEU A 60 -10.16 -10.09 -2.61
C LEU A 60 -9.14 -11.12 -2.13
N PRO A 61 -8.91 -12.22 -2.87
CA PRO A 61 -7.84 -13.14 -2.50
C PRO A 61 -6.49 -12.42 -2.55
N PRO A 62 -5.57 -12.74 -1.63
CA PRO A 62 -4.19 -12.26 -1.73
C PRO A 62 -3.60 -12.60 -3.09
N SER A 63 -2.76 -11.71 -3.59
CA SER A 63 -2.00 -11.97 -4.80
C SER A 63 -0.53 -11.86 -4.49
N ARG A 64 0.20 -12.86 -4.96
CA ARG A 64 1.64 -12.93 -4.81
C ARG A 64 2.30 -11.91 -5.73
N VAL A 65 3.10 -11.04 -5.16
CA VAL A 65 3.87 -9.98 -5.85
C VAL A 65 5.33 -10.08 -5.45
N TYR A 66 6.22 -9.60 -6.31
CA TYR A 66 7.65 -9.51 -6.03
C TYR A 66 8.07 -8.04 -6.08
N LEU A 67 8.84 -7.61 -5.08
CA LEU A 67 9.49 -6.31 -5.08
C LEU A 67 10.99 -6.53 -5.29
N HIS A 68 11.52 -6.10 -6.43
CA HIS A 68 12.95 -6.27 -6.74
C HIS A 68 13.82 -5.39 -5.85
N GLU A 69 13.47 -4.11 -5.75
CA GLU A 69 14.24 -3.14 -4.98
C GLU A 69 13.34 -2.02 -4.47
N ALA A 70 13.70 -1.46 -3.31
CA ALA A 70 13.16 -0.20 -2.84
C ALA A 70 14.24 0.58 -2.10
N ARG A 71 14.30 1.89 -2.30
CA ARG A 71 15.26 2.77 -1.62
C ARG A 71 14.67 4.14 -1.31
N TRP A 72 14.98 4.65 -0.12
CA TRP A 72 14.62 6.03 0.25
C TRP A 72 15.51 7.03 -0.52
N LEU A 73 14.87 8.04 -1.11
CA LEU A 73 15.54 9.13 -1.83
C LEU A 73 15.75 10.35 -0.94
N SER A 74 14.78 10.67 -0.09
CA SER A 74 14.86 11.80 0.84
C SER A 74 13.84 11.71 1.98
N HIS A 75 14.14 12.41 3.08
CA HIS A 75 13.28 12.52 4.25
C HIS A 75 13.11 14.00 4.64
N ARG A 76 11.87 14.41 4.90
CA ARG A 76 11.50 15.66 5.56
C ARG A 76 10.58 15.33 6.73
N LEU A 77 11.11 14.62 7.73
CA LEU A 77 10.29 14.09 8.82
C LEU A 77 9.80 15.19 9.77
N PRO A 78 8.62 15.02 10.38
CA PRO A 78 7.64 13.94 10.13
C PRO A 78 6.75 14.18 8.89
N ALA A 79 6.97 15.26 8.14
CA ALA A 79 6.06 15.72 7.08
C ALA A 79 6.00 14.81 5.84
N SER A 80 7.14 14.38 5.30
CA SER A 80 7.16 13.57 4.07
C SER A 80 8.44 12.74 3.90
N SER A 81 8.39 11.70 3.07
CA SER A 81 9.56 10.97 2.56
C SER A 81 9.31 10.53 1.13
N THR A 82 10.37 10.39 0.34
CA THR A 82 10.29 9.96 -1.06
C THR A 82 11.00 8.61 -1.21
N LEU A 83 10.32 7.65 -1.84
CA LEU A 83 10.79 6.29 -2.07
C LEU A 83 10.80 5.99 -3.56
N GLU A 84 11.83 5.31 -4.04
CA GLU A 84 11.86 4.68 -5.35
C GLU A 84 11.59 3.18 -5.21
N LEU A 85 10.78 2.63 -6.12
CA LEU A 85 10.41 1.21 -6.17
C LEU A 85 10.79 0.65 -7.54
N VAL A 86 11.39 -0.54 -7.55
CA VAL A 86 11.62 -1.36 -8.74
C VAL A 86 10.83 -2.66 -8.56
N SER A 87 9.83 -2.87 -9.40
CA SER A 87 8.85 -3.97 -9.32
C SER A 87 8.74 -4.71 -10.64
#